data_AF-A0A6L8E0F7-F1
#
_entry.id   AF-A0A6L8E0F7-F1
#
_cell.length_a   1.000
_cell.length_b   1.000
_cell.length_c   1.000
_cell.angle_alpha   90.00
_cell.angle_beta   90.00
_cell.angle_gamma   90.00
#
_symmetry.space_group_name_H-M   'P 1'
#
loop_
_entity.id
_entity.type
_entity.pdbx_description
1 polymer ?
#
loop_
_entity_poly.entity_id
_entity_poly.type
_entity_poly.pdbx_seq_one_letter_code
_entity_poly.pdbx_strand_id
1 'polypeptide(L)'
;MGPVPEILQAHDAGDDVRMTIAVIEAMAGQASADELHAEGNPNMVDVAGKFVRDDQDRVVFDFGKHRGDPIAAHHDFLLWIIQKDLTPSTIAVAIAELERTPEPGPEPEGSSAEDTDDDIPL
;
A
#
# COMPACT_ATOMS: atom_id res chain seq x y z
N MET A 1 -44.69 1.80 13.86
CA MET A 1 -43.77 0.86 13.17
C MET A 1 -44.64 -0.04 12.31
N GLY A 2 -44.58 0.14 10.98
CA GLY A 2 -45.19 -0.80 10.05
C GLY A 2 -44.32 -2.04 9.88
N PRO A 3 -44.87 -3.18 9.44
CA PRO A 3 -44.11 -4.40 9.23
C PRO A 3 -43.07 -4.20 8.12
N VAL A 4 -41.83 -4.62 8.39
CA VAL A 4 -40.78 -4.77 7.37
C VAL A 4 -41.17 -5.98 6.52
N PRO A 5 -41.24 -5.87 5.18
CA PRO A 5 -41.58 -7.00 4.32
C PRO A 5 -40.55 -8.13 4.50
N GLU A 6 -41.08 -9.30 4.85
CA GLU A 6 -40.36 -10.56 4.91
C GLU A 6 -39.84 -10.91 3.50
N ILE A 7 -38.55 -11.21 3.39
CA ILE A 7 -37.83 -11.47 2.13
C ILE A 7 -38.22 -12.86 1.62
N LEU A 8 -39.45 -12.99 1.09
CA LEU A 8 -39.98 -14.23 0.53
C LEU A 8 -39.90 -14.19 -1.00
N GLN A 9 -38.68 -14.19 -1.57
CA GLN A 9 -38.37 -14.66 -2.94
C GLN A 9 -36.88 -14.50 -3.32
N ALA A 10 -35.94 -14.92 -2.48
CA ALA A 10 -34.59 -15.18 -2.99
C ALA A 10 -34.68 -16.45 -3.84
N HIS A 11 -34.49 -16.37 -5.18
CA HIS A 11 -34.15 -17.46 -6.13
C HIS A 11 -34.43 -17.13 -7.62
N ASP A 12 -34.80 -15.90 -8.00
CA ASP A 12 -34.69 -15.45 -9.41
C ASP A 12 -33.44 -14.59 -9.58
N ALA A 13 -32.55 -15.00 -10.50
CA ALA A 13 -31.35 -14.22 -10.82
C ALA A 13 -31.71 -12.81 -11.31
N GLY A 14 -32.89 -12.63 -11.91
CA GLY A 14 -33.40 -11.32 -12.29
C GLY A 14 -33.71 -10.41 -11.09
N ASP A 15 -34.31 -10.97 -10.04
CA ASP A 15 -34.59 -10.25 -8.80
C ASP A 15 -33.32 -9.91 -8.03
N ASP A 16 -32.34 -10.83 -8.00
CA ASP A 16 -31.02 -10.56 -7.39
C ASP A 16 -30.29 -9.41 -8.11
N VAL A 17 -30.34 -9.36 -9.44
CA VAL A 17 -29.77 -8.26 -10.23
C VAL A 17 -30.49 -6.94 -9.94
N ARG A 18 -31.83 -6.93 -9.89
CA ARG A 18 -32.62 -5.73 -9.57
C ARG A 18 -32.32 -5.21 -8.16
N MET A 19 -32.23 -6.10 -7.17
CA MET A 19 -31.87 -5.73 -5.80
C MET A 19 -30.43 -5.22 -5.71
N THR A 20 -29.51 -5.82 -6.45
CA THR A 20 -28.11 -5.36 -6.52
C THR A 20 -28.03 -3.95 -7.12
N ILE A 21 -28.78 -3.67 -8.20
CA ILE A 21 -28.86 -2.33 -8.79
C ILE A 21 -29.44 -1.33 -7.78
N ALA A 22 -30.54 -1.67 -7.11
CA ALA A 22 -31.16 -0.79 -6.13
C ALA A 22 -30.23 -0.45 -4.95
N VAL A 23 -29.42 -1.42 -4.50
CA VAL A 23 -28.38 -1.18 -3.49
C VAL A 23 -27.27 -0.27 -4.05
N ILE A 24 -26.79 -0.52 -5.26
CA ILE A 24 -25.76 0.33 -5.90
C ILE A 24 -26.28 1.76 -6.10
N GLU A 25 -27.52 1.94 -6.53
CA GLU A 25 -28.15 3.26 -6.69
C GLU A 25 -28.34 3.97 -5.35
N ALA A 26 -28.74 3.24 -4.31
CA ALA A 26 -28.87 3.80 -2.96
C ALA A 26 -27.51 4.22 -2.38
N MET A 27 -26.42 3.53 -2.76
CA MET A 27 -25.05 3.86 -2.38
C MET A 27 -24.40 4.93 -3.27
N ALA A 28 -24.84 5.04 -4.53
CA ALA A 28 -24.30 5.99 -5.50
C ALA A 28 -24.52 7.44 -5.02
N GLY A 29 -23.42 8.13 -4.70
CA GLY A 29 -23.44 9.50 -4.22
C GLY A 29 -23.60 9.66 -2.70
N GLN A 30 -23.64 8.58 -1.92
CA GLN A 30 -23.60 8.68 -0.45
C GLN A 30 -22.21 8.97 0.10
N ALA A 31 -21.17 8.59 -0.65
CA ALA A 31 -19.79 8.88 -0.34
C ALA A 31 -19.00 9.01 -1.64
N SER A 32 -18.05 9.94 -1.65
CA SER A 32 -17.00 10.04 -2.65
C SER A 32 -16.03 8.85 -2.54
N ALA A 33 -15.26 8.62 -3.61
CA ALA A 33 -14.21 7.60 -3.59
C ALA A 33 -13.19 7.87 -2.47
N ASP A 34 -12.90 9.14 -2.19
CA ASP A 34 -11.99 9.53 -1.10
C ASP A 34 -12.59 9.21 0.28
N GLU A 35 -13.88 9.45 0.49
CA GLU A 35 -14.58 9.09 1.73
C GLU A 35 -14.63 7.57 1.93
N LEU A 36 -14.91 6.80 0.88
CA LEU A 36 -14.87 5.34 0.94
C LEU A 36 -13.45 4.80 1.17
N HIS A 37 -12.45 5.49 0.64
CA HIS A 37 -11.05 5.15 0.86
C HIS A 37 -10.61 5.43 2.30
N ALA A 38 -11.07 6.54 2.89
CA ALA A 38 -10.82 6.89 4.28
C ALA A 38 -11.47 5.89 5.27
N GLU A 39 -12.63 5.34 4.94
CA GLU A 39 -13.29 4.26 5.70
C GLU A 39 -12.65 2.87 5.47
N GLY A 40 -11.69 2.78 4.54
CA GLY A 40 -10.98 1.55 4.18
C GLY A 40 -9.86 1.18 5.16
N ASN A 41 -8.73 0.73 4.62
CA ASN A 41 -7.56 0.43 5.46
C ASN A 41 -6.93 1.74 5.94
N PRO A 42 -6.97 2.07 7.25
CA PRO A 42 -6.46 3.34 7.77
C PRO A 42 -4.94 3.48 7.60
N ASN A 43 -4.24 2.37 7.35
CA ASN A 43 -2.80 2.36 7.13
C ASN A 43 -2.43 2.53 5.65
N MET A 44 -3.41 2.60 4.74
CA MET A 44 -3.15 2.73 3.31
C MET A 44 -2.63 4.13 2.98
N VAL A 45 -1.55 4.19 2.21
CA VAL A 45 -0.87 5.44 1.86
C VAL A 45 -1.23 5.91 0.45
N ASP A 46 -1.59 4.97 -0.44
CA ASP A 46 -2.03 5.26 -1.80
C ASP A 46 -3.35 4.57 -2.15
N VAL A 47 -4.09 5.13 -3.12
CA VAL A 47 -5.42 4.65 -3.50
C VAL A 47 -5.42 3.18 -3.95
N ALA A 48 -4.33 2.72 -4.55
CA ALA A 48 -4.21 1.36 -5.09
C ALA A 48 -3.71 0.32 -4.06
N GLY A 49 -3.45 0.73 -2.81
CA GLY A 49 -2.96 -0.16 -1.75
C GLY A 49 -1.61 -0.79 -2.08
N LYS A 50 -0.73 -0.07 -2.78
CA LYS A 50 0.65 -0.49 -3.06
C LYS A 50 1.60 -0.11 -1.93
N PHE A 51 1.24 0.90 -1.16
CA PHE A 51 1.98 1.41 -0.02
C PHE A 51 1.08 1.45 1.20
N VAL A 52 1.60 0.96 2.32
CA VAL A 52 0.92 0.98 3.62
C VAL A 52 1.89 1.44 4.71
N ARG A 53 1.36 1.89 5.83
CA ARG A 53 2.12 2.13 7.07
C ARG A 53 2.19 0.85 7.87
N ASP A 54 3.40 0.52 8.33
CA ASP A 54 3.61 -0.56 9.30
C ASP A 54 3.29 -0.10 10.74
N ASP A 55 3.47 -1.00 11.70
CA ASP A 55 3.27 -0.74 13.14
C ASP A 55 4.27 0.27 13.73
N GLN A 56 5.34 0.58 13.00
CA GLN A 56 6.35 1.58 13.35
C GLN A 56 6.12 2.91 12.61
N ASP A 57 4.96 3.08 11.97
CA ASP A 57 4.59 4.25 11.16
C ASP A 57 5.51 4.53 9.96
N ARG A 58 6.20 3.49 9.46
CA ARG A 58 7.02 3.57 8.24
C ARG A 58 6.21 3.19 7.02
N VAL A 59 6.46 3.85 5.91
CA VAL A 59 5.86 3.47 4.63
C VAL A 59 6.59 2.25 4.07
N VAL A 60 5.85 1.17 3.84
CA VAL A 60 6.34 -0.11 3.32
C VAL A 60 5.58 -0.49 2.05
N PHE A 61 6.18 -1.35 1.22
CA PHE A 61 5.46 -1.92 0.09
C PHE A 61 4.42 -2.95 0.56
N ASP A 62 3.21 -2.93 0.01
CA ASP A 62 2.20 -4.00 0.20
C ASP A 62 2.07 -4.90 -1.04
N PHE A 63 3.06 -4.87 -1.94
CA PHE A 63 3.03 -5.66 -3.18
C PHE A 63 4.41 -6.03 -3.70
N GLY A 64 4.42 -6.98 -4.64
CA GLY A 64 5.61 -7.35 -5.41
C GLY A 64 6.68 -8.06 -4.56
N LYS A 65 7.91 -8.03 -5.06
CA LYS A 65 9.07 -8.75 -4.47
C LYS A 65 9.60 -8.12 -3.17
N HIS A 66 9.26 -6.86 -2.89
CA HIS A 66 9.71 -6.11 -1.70
C HIS A 66 8.59 -5.93 -0.66
N ARG A 67 7.54 -6.76 -0.72
CA ARG A 67 6.39 -6.63 0.19
C ARG A 67 6.84 -6.74 1.65
N GLY A 68 6.45 -5.75 2.45
CA GLY A 68 6.81 -5.61 3.86
C GLY A 68 8.09 -4.79 4.09
N ASP A 69 8.89 -4.54 3.06
CA ASP A 69 10.13 -3.79 3.19
C ASP A 69 9.87 -2.27 3.16
N PRO A 70 10.64 -1.46 3.91
CA PRO A 70 10.57 -0.01 3.86
C PRO A 70 10.88 0.53 2.47
N ILE A 71 10.06 1.46 1.98
CA ILE A 71 10.25 2.01 0.64
C ILE A 71 11.54 2.81 0.49
N ALA A 72 12.00 3.43 1.57
CA ALA A 72 13.26 4.17 1.67
C ALA A 72 14.49 3.30 1.34
N ALA A 73 14.41 1.97 1.48
CA ALA A 73 15.53 1.07 1.23
C ALA A 73 15.68 0.67 -0.26
N HIS A 74 14.71 1.00 -1.11
CA HIS A 74 14.59 0.45 -2.47
C HIS A 74 14.34 1.53 -3.53
N HIS A 75 15.27 2.49 -3.66
CA HIS A 75 15.18 3.59 -4.63
C HIS A 75 15.07 3.11 -6.09
N ASP A 76 15.78 2.04 -6.46
CA ASP A 76 15.71 1.43 -7.80
C ASP A 76 14.30 0.94 -8.13
N PHE A 77 13.63 0.36 -7.15
CA PHE A 77 12.27 -0.13 -7.29
C PHE A 77 11.25 1.02 -7.33
N LEU A 78 11.47 2.10 -6.58
CA LEU A 78 10.67 3.33 -6.67
C LEU A 78 10.79 3.99 -8.06
N LEU A 79 12.01 4.07 -8.62
CA LEU A 79 12.23 4.56 -9.98
C LEU A 79 11.52 3.68 -11.02
N TRP A 80 11.52 2.36 -10.82
CA TRP A 80 10.76 1.45 -11.67
C TRP A 80 9.24 1.71 -11.57
N ILE A 81 8.71 1.94 -10.36
CA ILE A 81 7.28 2.25 -10.12
C ILE A 81 6.85 3.48 -10.90
N ILE A 82 7.65 4.56 -10.89
CA ILE A 82 7.34 5.82 -11.58
C ILE A 82 7.23 5.64 -13.10
N GLN A 83 7.92 4.66 -13.67
CA GLN A 83 7.89 4.34 -15.11
C GLN A 83 6.73 3.40 -15.50
N LYS A 84 5.92 2.93 -14.55
CA LYS A 84 4.79 2.03 -14.82
C LYS A 84 3.47 2.77 -14.91
N ASP A 85 2.52 2.11 -15.57
CA ASP A 85 1.13 2.53 -15.64
C ASP A 85 0.42 2.18 -14.31
N LEU A 86 0.69 3.00 -13.30
CA LEU A 86 0.11 2.90 -11.95
C LEU A 86 -0.71 4.16 -11.65
N THR A 87 -1.50 4.10 -10.58
CA THR A 87 -2.36 5.23 -10.23
C THR A 87 -1.53 6.48 -9.89
N PRO A 88 -2.03 7.69 -10.19
CA PRO A 88 -1.33 8.92 -9.84
C PRO A 88 -0.96 9.03 -8.36
N SER A 89 -1.81 8.50 -7.47
CA SER A 89 -1.55 8.44 -6.03
C SER A 89 -0.32 7.59 -5.71
N THR A 90 -0.19 6.41 -6.32
CA THR A 90 0.99 5.54 -6.18
C THR A 90 2.26 6.24 -6.66
N ILE A 91 2.21 6.91 -7.82
CA ILE A 91 3.37 7.63 -8.38
C ILE A 91 3.79 8.80 -7.47
N ALA A 92 2.82 9.56 -6.95
CA ALA A 92 3.09 10.69 -6.06
C ALA A 92 3.83 10.27 -4.78
N VAL A 93 3.45 9.13 -4.18
CA VAL A 93 4.14 8.58 -3.00
C VAL A 93 5.59 8.21 -3.32
N ALA A 94 5.83 7.57 -4.46
CA ALA A 94 7.18 7.18 -4.87
C ALA A 94 8.09 8.39 -5.14
N ILE A 95 7.57 9.44 -5.79
CA ILE A 95 8.32 10.69 -6.03
C ILE A 95 8.62 11.39 -4.70
N ALA A 96 7.61 11.55 -3.84
CA ALA A 96 7.78 12.22 -2.56
C ALA A 96 8.83 11.54 -1.67
N GLU A 97 8.91 10.21 -1.71
CA GLU A 97 9.94 9.49 -0.97
C GLU A 97 11.34 9.72 -1.55
N LEU A 98 11.50 9.65 -2.88
CA LEU A 98 12.78 9.89 -3.55
C LEU A 98 13.30 11.33 -3.34
N GLU A 99 12.41 12.30 -3.16
CA GLU A 99 12.76 13.69 -2.84
C GLU A 99 13.15 13.88 -1.35
N ARG A 100 12.76 12.94 -0.48
CA ARG A 100 12.93 13.05 0.97
C ARG A 100 14.27 12.52 1.47
N THR A 101 14.83 11.51 0.82
CA THR A 101 16.15 10.99 1.14
C THR A 101 17.22 11.85 0.44
N PRO A 102 18.02 12.65 1.16
CA PRO A 102 19.29 13.09 0.61
C PRO A 102 20.10 11.82 0.27
N GLU A 103 20.77 11.86 -0.89
CA GLU A 103 21.66 10.82 -1.44
C GLU A 103 22.20 9.82 -0.40
N PRO A 104 22.22 8.51 -0.70
CA PRO A 104 22.82 7.52 0.20
C PRO A 104 24.21 8.03 0.60
N GLY A 105 24.36 8.34 1.90
CA GLY A 105 25.66 8.70 2.45
C GLY A 105 26.68 7.63 2.06
N PRO A 106 27.95 8.01 1.81
CA PRO A 106 28.95 7.10 1.26
C PRO A 106 28.92 5.78 2.03
N GLU A 107 28.91 4.66 1.29
CA GLU A 107 29.03 3.33 1.86
C GLU A 107 30.17 3.34 2.89
N PRO A 108 30.01 2.69 4.07
CA PRO A 108 31.09 2.61 5.02
C PRO A 108 32.29 1.96 4.32
N GLU A 109 33.30 2.77 4.02
CA GLU A 109 34.55 2.30 3.44
C GLU A 109 35.08 1.17 4.34
N GLY A 110 35.41 0.06 3.68
CA GLY A 110 35.87 -1.20 4.24
C GLY A 110 36.25 -1.18 5.71
N SER A 111 35.46 -1.89 6.52
CA SER A 111 36.00 -2.56 7.70
C SER A 111 36.99 -3.63 7.23
N SER A 112 38.21 -3.23 6.89
CA SER A 112 39.35 -4.13 6.91
C SER A 112 39.56 -4.50 8.38
N ALA A 113 38.95 -5.62 8.79
CA ALA A 113 39.46 -6.33 9.94
C ALA A 113 40.88 -6.76 9.55
N GLU A 114 41.86 -5.98 9.96
CA GLU A 114 43.26 -6.37 9.90
C GLU A 114 43.40 -7.66 10.70
N ASP A 115 43.84 -8.71 10.02
CA ASP A 115 44.41 -9.92 10.60
C ASP A 115 45.49 -9.51 11.60
N THR A 116 45.20 -9.66 12.89
CA THR A 116 46.26 -9.85 13.88
C THR A 116 46.36 -11.35 14.15
N ASP A 117 47.29 -11.97 13.42
CA ASP A 117 47.99 -13.19 13.80
C ASP A 117 48.54 -12.99 15.23
N ASP A 118 47.79 -13.45 16.23
CA ASP A 118 48.31 -13.60 17.58
C ASP A 118 49.06 -14.93 17.67
N ASP A 119 50.38 -14.81 17.53
CA ASP A 119 51.41 -15.74 17.99
C ASP A 119 51.02 -16.37 19.35
N ILE A 120 50.68 -17.65 19.34
CA ILE A 120 50.64 -18.48 20.55
C ILE A 120 52.06 -19.01 20.80
N PRO A 121 52.77 -18.57 21.85
CA PRO A 121 54.03 -19.19 22.24
C PRO A 121 53.78 -20.58 22.85
N LEU A 122 54.72 -21.48 22.55
CA LEU A 122 54.82 -22.92 22.85
C LEU A 122 54.38 -23.37 24.24
#